data_AF-A0A9D9VVB7-F1
#
_entry.id   AF-A0A9D9VVB7-F1
#
_cell.length_a   1.000
_cell.length_b   1.000
_cell.length_c   1.000
_cell.angle_alpha   90.00
_cell.angle_beta   90.00
_cell.angle_gamma   90.00
#
_symmetry.space_group_name_H-M   'P 1'
#
loop_
_entity.id
_entity.type
_entity.pdbx_description
1 polymer ?
#
loop_
_entity_poly.entity_id
_entity_poly.type
_entity_poly.pdbx_seq_one_letter_code
_entity_poly.pdbx_strand_id
1 'polypeptide(L)'
;MFNKLPFLFLSIILVLILSSCSKSLSNQTHSCWYLVENGHITGNPICNKTRAQMYETYGAQYFFVNIDEPRFCWKLESGLDTEFRKNVTQSMIDSIYTPFAVQSTKIQCNSFCKWKVFYKSKNNVNGGYGPEYTRVETFIGPTAIDTCASLFPGRVVTVLNTLDTLYTATFVQEMD
;
A
#
# COMPACT_ATOMS: atom_id res chain seq x y z
N MET A 1 33.65 -40.60 -48.42
CA MET A 1 33.28 -39.27 -47.86
C MET A 1 32.09 -39.47 -46.93
N PHE A 2 32.17 -38.81 -45.78
CA PHE A 2 31.58 -39.22 -44.51
C PHE A 2 30.05 -39.11 -44.40
N ASN A 3 29.48 -40.11 -43.72
CA ASN A 3 28.12 -40.19 -43.18
C ASN A 3 27.75 -38.91 -42.39
N LYS A 4 26.86 -38.08 -42.93
CA LYS A 4 26.31 -36.87 -42.29
C LYS A 4 24.87 -37.06 -41.78
N LEU A 5 24.50 -38.24 -41.30
CA LEU A 5 23.15 -38.51 -40.79
C LEU A 5 22.95 -38.59 -39.26
N PRO A 6 23.96 -38.70 -38.38
CA PRO A 6 23.66 -38.80 -36.94
C PRO A 6 23.52 -37.44 -36.24
N PHE A 7 23.93 -36.33 -36.88
CA PHE A 7 23.95 -35.02 -36.21
C PHE A 7 22.60 -34.28 -36.20
N LEU A 8 21.66 -34.64 -37.07
CA LEU A 8 20.33 -33.99 -37.14
C LEU A 8 19.33 -34.61 -36.15
N PHE A 9 19.51 -35.87 -35.76
CA PHE A 9 18.62 -36.54 -34.81
C PHE A 9 18.90 -36.19 -33.34
N LEU A 10 20.15 -35.86 -32.99
CA LEU A 10 20.51 -35.51 -31.61
C LEU A 10 19.98 -34.11 -31.20
N SER A 11 19.88 -33.20 -32.17
CA SER A 11 19.46 -31.80 -31.95
C SER A 11 17.97 -31.67 -31.64
N ILE A 12 17.13 -32.55 -32.18
CA ILE A 12 15.67 -32.52 -31.99
C ILE A 12 15.29 -33.06 -30.60
N ILE A 13 16.02 -34.07 -30.11
CA ILE A 13 15.81 -34.63 -28.77
C ILE A 13 16.21 -33.62 -27.69
N LEU A 14 17.26 -32.80 -27.89
CA LEU A 14 17.68 -31.78 -26.93
C LEU A 14 16.68 -30.62 -26.80
N VAL A 15 15.99 -30.23 -27.89
CA VAL A 15 14.93 -29.21 -27.87
C VAL A 15 13.66 -29.71 -27.16
N LEU A 16 13.33 -31.00 -27.26
CA LEU A 16 12.21 -31.62 -26.54
C LEU A 16 12.46 -31.75 -25.02
N ILE A 17 13.72 -31.90 -24.60
CA ILE A 17 14.08 -31.97 -23.18
C ILE A 17 14.15 -30.55 -22.56
N LEU A 18 14.59 -29.53 -23.32
CA LEU A 18 14.62 -28.13 -22.85
C LEU A 18 13.22 -27.48 -22.79
N SER A 19 12.23 -28.00 -23.52
CA SER A 19 10.82 -27.57 -23.42
C SER A 19 10.03 -28.25 -22.29
N SER A 20 10.62 -29.24 -21.61
CA SER A 20 10.06 -29.87 -20.40
C SER A 20 10.50 -29.20 -19.09
N CYS A 21 11.18 -28.05 -19.15
CA CYS A 21 11.25 -27.11 -18.02
C CYS A 21 10.04 -26.17 -18.00
N SER A 22 8.87 -26.66 -18.38
CA SER A 22 7.61 -26.15 -17.87
C SER A 22 7.46 -26.67 -16.44
N LYS A 23 8.17 -26.01 -15.50
CA LYS A 23 7.57 -25.81 -14.18
C LYS A 23 6.37 -24.88 -14.39
N SER A 24 5.29 -25.48 -14.90
CA SER A 24 3.96 -25.22 -14.38
C SER A 24 4.08 -25.53 -12.89
N LEU A 25 4.58 -24.57 -12.11
CA LEU A 25 4.34 -24.58 -10.68
C LEU A 25 2.86 -24.29 -10.55
N SER A 26 2.14 -25.40 -10.59
CA SER A 26 0.76 -25.61 -10.22
C SER A 26 0.08 -24.42 -9.55
N ASN A 27 -1.07 -24.07 -10.10
CA ASN A 27 -2.19 -23.35 -9.47
C ASN A 27 -2.71 -23.98 -8.15
N GLN A 28 -1.87 -24.62 -7.34
CA GLN A 28 -2.22 -25.37 -6.14
C GLN A 28 -1.21 -25.21 -4.99
N THR A 29 -0.37 -24.17 -4.98
CA THR A 29 0.31 -23.80 -3.74
C THR A 29 -0.72 -23.19 -2.79
N HIS A 30 -1.15 -23.99 -1.82
CA HIS A 30 -1.82 -23.54 -0.62
C HIS A 30 -1.06 -22.33 -0.05
N SER A 31 -1.73 -21.18 0.05
CA SER A 31 -1.15 -19.93 0.54
C SER A 31 -2.03 -19.33 1.63
N CYS A 32 -1.54 -18.25 2.24
CA CYS A 32 -2.31 -17.37 3.09
C CYS A 32 -2.80 -16.15 2.30
N TRP A 33 -4.07 -15.80 2.50
CA TRP A 33 -4.75 -14.73 1.79
C TRP A 33 -5.39 -13.78 2.78
N TYR A 34 -5.31 -12.48 2.50
CA TYR A 34 -6.11 -11.48 3.18
C TYR A 34 -7.35 -11.15 2.35
N LEU A 35 -8.47 -10.97 3.04
CA LEU A 35 -9.64 -10.35 2.47
C LEU A 35 -9.38 -8.84 2.35
N VAL A 36 -9.83 -8.25 1.24
CA VAL A 36 -9.77 -6.82 1.02
C VAL A 36 -11.18 -6.26 0.91
N GLU A 37 -11.52 -5.35 1.80
CA GLU A 37 -12.80 -4.63 1.83
C GLU A 37 -12.54 -3.13 1.77
N ASN A 38 -13.28 -2.42 0.90
CA ASN A 38 -13.15 -0.96 0.72
C ASN A 38 -11.71 -0.48 0.48
N GLY A 39 -10.89 -1.30 -0.18
CA GLY A 39 -9.48 -1.00 -0.44
C GLY A 39 -8.52 -1.20 0.74
N HIS A 40 -8.98 -1.85 1.81
CA HIS A 40 -8.19 -2.16 3.01
C HIS A 40 -8.18 -3.66 3.29
N ILE A 41 -7.05 -4.15 3.79
CA ILE A 41 -6.96 -5.52 4.29
C ILE A 41 -7.74 -5.64 5.59
N THR A 42 -8.58 -6.67 5.69
CA THR A 42 -9.42 -6.92 6.86
C THR A 42 -9.16 -8.29 7.47
N GLY A 43 -9.25 -8.35 8.80
CA GLY A 43 -9.18 -9.59 9.55
C GLY A 43 -7.82 -10.30 9.53
N ASN A 44 -7.85 -11.56 9.96
CA ASN A 44 -6.69 -12.44 9.99
C ASN A 44 -6.51 -13.14 8.63
N PRO A 45 -5.27 -13.51 8.26
CA PRO A 45 -5.04 -14.23 7.01
C PRO A 45 -5.69 -15.62 7.04
N ILE A 46 -6.28 -16.00 5.91
CA ILE A 46 -6.90 -17.31 5.69
C ILE A 46 -5.90 -18.18 4.93
N CYS A 47 -5.37 -19.20 5.62
CA CYS A 47 -4.28 -20.03 5.13
C CYS A 47 -4.75 -21.38 4.57
N ASN A 48 -3.82 -22.06 3.90
CA ASN A 48 -4.02 -23.39 3.32
C ASN A 48 -5.16 -23.44 2.29
N LYS A 49 -5.33 -22.36 1.53
CA LYS A 49 -6.31 -22.27 0.45
C LYS A 49 -5.63 -21.84 -0.85
N THR A 50 -6.13 -22.35 -1.98
CA THR A 50 -5.84 -21.75 -3.28
C THR A 50 -6.76 -20.55 -3.50
N ARG A 51 -6.40 -19.66 -4.44
CA ARG A 51 -7.25 -18.51 -4.77
C ARG A 51 -8.65 -18.93 -5.24
N ALA A 52 -8.74 -20.01 -6.01
CA ALA A 52 -10.02 -20.55 -6.47
C ALA A 52 -10.89 -21.00 -5.29
N GLN A 53 -10.31 -21.70 -4.30
CA GLN A 53 -11.04 -22.10 -3.09
C GLN A 53 -11.50 -20.91 -2.26
N MET A 54 -10.74 -19.80 -2.25
CA MET A 54 -11.18 -18.56 -1.61
C MET A 54 -12.44 -18.03 -2.27
N TYR A 55 -12.45 -17.91 -3.61
CA TYR A 55 -13.62 -17.45 -4.35
C TYR A 55 -14.82 -18.38 -4.25
N GLU A 56 -14.60 -19.70 -4.18
CA GLU A 56 -15.67 -20.69 -3.96
C GLU A 56 -16.29 -20.54 -2.57
N THR A 57 -15.48 -20.24 -1.54
CA THR A 57 -15.94 -20.15 -0.14
C THR A 57 -16.65 -18.84 0.14
N TYR A 58 -16.10 -17.72 -0.31
CA TYR A 58 -16.56 -16.38 0.06
C TYR A 58 -17.38 -15.70 -1.05
N GLY A 59 -17.16 -16.07 -2.32
CA GLY A 59 -17.81 -15.49 -3.48
C GLY A 59 -16.90 -14.59 -4.31
N ALA A 60 -17.25 -14.44 -5.60
CA ALA A 60 -16.47 -13.71 -6.60
C ALA A 60 -16.47 -12.19 -6.40
N GLN A 61 -17.39 -11.65 -5.59
CA GLN A 61 -17.50 -10.23 -5.28
C GLN A 61 -16.38 -9.72 -4.35
N TYR A 62 -15.71 -10.63 -3.65
CA TYR A 62 -14.64 -10.27 -2.72
C TYR A 62 -13.29 -10.27 -3.41
N PHE A 63 -12.39 -9.39 -2.98
CA PHE A 63 -11.02 -9.38 -3.46
C PHE A 63 -10.08 -10.01 -2.43
N PHE A 64 -9.15 -10.85 -2.91
CA PHE A 64 -8.17 -11.53 -2.07
C PHE A 64 -6.75 -11.21 -2.55
N VAL A 65 -5.92 -10.81 -1.58
CA VAL A 65 -4.49 -10.55 -1.79
C VAL A 65 -3.66 -11.59 -1.05
N ASN A 66 -2.65 -12.14 -1.71
CA ASN A 66 -1.76 -13.10 -1.07
C ASN A 66 -0.86 -12.39 -0.04
N ILE A 67 -0.55 -13.04 1.09
CA ILE A 67 0.35 -12.45 2.10
C ILE A 67 1.76 -12.22 1.56
N ASP A 68 2.23 -13.08 0.66
CA ASP A 68 3.58 -13.06 0.11
C ASP A 68 3.73 -12.10 -1.09
N GLU A 69 2.64 -11.46 -1.51
CA GLU A 69 2.71 -10.46 -2.57
C GLU A 69 3.52 -9.24 -2.12
N PRO A 70 4.44 -8.74 -2.98
CA PRO A 70 5.25 -7.59 -2.65
C PRO A 70 4.38 -6.35 -2.47
N ARG A 71 4.71 -5.57 -1.44
CA ARG A 71 3.98 -4.37 -1.04
C ARG A 71 4.80 -3.14 -1.32
N PHE A 72 4.13 -2.11 -1.78
CA PHE A 72 4.74 -0.86 -2.19
C PHE A 72 3.99 0.32 -1.57
N CYS A 73 4.58 1.49 -1.74
CA CYS A 73 3.91 2.74 -1.46
C CYS A 73 3.51 3.44 -2.76
N TRP A 74 2.33 4.04 -2.73
CA TRP A 74 1.66 4.55 -3.92
C TRP A 74 1.20 5.98 -3.73
N LYS A 75 1.40 6.79 -4.76
CA LYS A 75 0.68 8.04 -5.01
C LYS A 75 -0.47 7.72 -5.95
N LEU A 76 -1.68 8.09 -5.56
CA LEU A 76 -2.92 7.84 -6.27
C LEU A 76 -3.54 9.19 -6.63
N GLU A 77 -3.84 9.41 -7.90
CA GLU A 77 -4.34 10.70 -8.39
C GLU A 77 -5.64 10.50 -9.18
N SER A 78 -6.69 11.23 -8.79
CA SER A 78 -7.99 11.25 -9.45
C SER A 78 -8.51 12.69 -9.53
N GLY A 79 -8.38 13.33 -10.69
CA GLY A 79 -8.72 14.74 -10.84
C GLY A 79 -7.84 15.65 -9.98
N LEU A 80 -8.44 16.35 -9.02
CA LEU A 80 -7.73 17.21 -8.07
C LEU A 80 -7.35 16.48 -6.77
N ASP A 81 -7.82 15.25 -6.59
CA ASP A 81 -7.58 14.47 -5.39
C ASP A 81 -6.26 13.69 -5.51
N THR A 82 -5.40 13.84 -4.51
CA THR A 82 -4.17 13.05 -4.36
C THR A 82 -4.20 12.31 -3.04
N GLU A 83 -4.05 10.99 -3.09
CA GLU A 83 -3.92 10.14 -1.92
C GLU A 83 -2.57 9.42 -1.94
N PHE A 84 -2.00 9.19 -0.75
CA PHE A 84 -0.80 8.39 -0.57
C PHE A 84 -1.15 7.15 0.24
N ARG A 85 -0.68 5.96 -0.15
CA ARG A 85 -0.93 4.72 0.60
C ARG A 85 0.34 3.92 0.80
N LYS A 86 0.60 3.47 2.02
CA LYS A 86 1.67 2.51 2.33
C LYS A 86 1.12 1.09 2.27
N ASN A 87 2.03 0.12 2.10
CA ASN A 87 1.74 -1.29 2.31
C ASN A 87 0.69 -1.91 1.37
N VAL A 88 0.58 -1.41 0.13
CA VAL A 88 -0.42 -1.86 -0.88
C VAL A 88 0.26 -2.67 -1.99
N THR A 89 -0.33 -3.80 -2.38
CA THR A 89 0.19 -4.66 -3.45
C THR A 89 -0.19 -4.13 -4.83
N GLN A 90 0.53 -4.59 -5.87
CA GLN A 90 0.16 -4.29 -7.26
C GLN A 90 -1.26 -4.80 -7.59
N SER A 91 -1.63 -6.00 -7.15
CA SER A 91 -2.95 -6.58 -7.44
C SER A 91 -4.10 -5.78 -6.83
N MET A 92 -3.89 -5.15 -5.66
CA MET A 92 -4.84 -4.20 -5.08
C MET A 92 -4.97 -2.96 -5.97
N ILE A 93 -3.87 -2.40 -6.47
CA ILE A 93 -3.92 -1.26 -7.41
C ILE A 93 -4.73 -1.62 -8.66
N ASP A 94 -4.39 -2.74 -9.27
CA ASP A 94 -4.99 -3.16 -10.53
C ASP A 94 -6.49 -3.48 -10.38
N SER A 95 -6.90 -4.03 -9.24
CA SER A 95 -8.29 -4.45 -9.01
C SER A 95 -9.18 -3.31 -8.49
N ILE A 96 -8.63 -2.39 -7.70
CA ILE A 96 -9.42 -1.36 -7.00
C ILE A 96 -9.35 0.00 -7.68
N TYR A 97 -8.23 0.36 -8.32
CA TYR A 97 -7.98 1.74 -8.75
C TYR A 97 -7.94 1.90 -10.27
N THR A 98 -7.33 0.93 -10.98
CA THR A 98 -7.29 0.94 -12.44
C THR A 98 -8.67 1.00 -13.11
N PRO A 99 -9.72 0.29 -12.63
CA PRO A 99 -11.06 0.39 -13.22
C PRO A 99 -11.69 1.79 -13.15
N PHE A 100 -11.20 2.65 -12.24
CA PHE A 100 -11.69 4.03 -12.06
C PHE A 100 -10.74 5.08 -12.64
N ALA A 101 -9.81 4.66 -13.52
CA ALA A 101 -8.84 5.54 -14.18
C ALA A 101 -7.98 6.38 -13.20
N VAL A 102 -7.76 5.87 -11.99
CA VAL A 102 -6.88 6.51 -10.99
C VAL A 102 -5.43 6.31 -11.43
N GLN A 103 -4.71 7.42 -11.62
CA GLN A 103 -3.28 7.36 -11.91
C GLN A 103 -2.54 6.89 -10.68
N SER A 104 -1.82 5.78 -10.80
CA SER A 104 -1.17 5.10 -9.68
C SER A 104 0.33 5.03 -9.92
N THR A 105 1.10 5.76 -9.09
CA THR A 105 2.56 5.86 -9.21
C THR A 105 3.23 5.24 -7.99
N LYS A 106 4.16 4.30 -8.20
CA LYS A 106 5.02 3.79 -7.12
C LYS A 106 5.96 4.90 -6.66
N ILE A 107 6.07 5.08 -5.36
CA ILE A 107 6.90 6.09 -4.71
C ILE A 107 7.74 5.45 -3.60
N GLN A 108 8.76 6.16 -3.13
CA GLN A 108 9.52 5.72 -1.97
C GLN A 108 8.65 5.80 -0.71
N CYS A 109 8.63 4.74 0.11
CA CYS A 109 7.76 4.70 1.29
C CYS A 109 8.06 5.76 2.37
N ASN A 110 9.29 6.29 2.37
CA ASN A 110 9.72 7.37 3.26
C ASN A 110 9.50 8.76 2.66
N SER A 111 8.96 8.88 1.44
CA SER A 111 8.65 10.19 0.84
C SER A 111 7.39 10.83 1.44
N PHE A 112 6.63 10.09 2.26
CA PHE A 112 5.50 10.62 3.01
C PHE A 112 5.27 9.83 4.30
N CYS A 113 4.49 10.43 5.19
CA CYS A 113 4.00 9.82 6.43
C CYS A 113 2.62 10.35 6.70
N LYS A 114 1.80 9.54 7.37
CA LYS A 114 0.50 9.95 7.85
C LYS A 114 0.53 10.00 9.36
N TRP A 115 -0.06 11.04 9.94
CA TRP A 115 -0.11 11.19 11.38
C TRP A 115 -1.52 11.51 11.81
N LYS A 116 -1.96 10.84 12.87
CA LYS A 116 -3.10 11.29 13.65
C LYS A 116 -2.65 12.50 14.47
N VAL A 117 -3.21 13.66 14.15
CA VAL A 117 -2.86 14.96 14.74
C VAL A 117 -4.06 15.47 15.52
N PHE A 118 -3.79 15.90 16.74
CA PHE A 118 -4.77 16.48 17.64
C PHE A 118 -4.56 18.00 17.73
N TYR A 119 -5.57 18.75 17.35
CA TYR A 119 -5.52 20.20 17.29
C TYR A 119 -6.23 20.84 18.49
N LYS A 120 -5.60 21.87 19.04
CA LYS A 120 -6.08 22.63 20.18
C LYS A 120 -5.92 24.13 19.93
N SER A 121 -6.97 24.89 20.20
CA SER A 121 -6.94 26.36 20.24
C SER A 121 -7.04 26.87 21.68
N LYS A 122 -6.26 27.90 21.99
CA LYS A 122 -6.31 28.63 23.24
C LYS A 122 -6.39 30.13 22.93
N ASN A 123 -7.33 30.81 23.57
CA ASN A 123 -7.42 32.26 23.54
C ASN A 123 -6.34 32.85 24.46
N ASN A 124 -5.46 33.68 23.92
CA ASN A 124 -4.33 34.26 24.65
C ASN A 124 -4.77 35.39 25.60
N VAL A 125 -5.92 36.02 25.36
CA VAL A 125 -6.45 37.13 26.16
C VAL A 125 -7.04 36.66 27.49
N ASN A 126 -7.83 35.58 27.47
CA ASN A 126 -8.54 35.08 28.66
C ASN A 126 -8.10 33.67 29.10
N GLY A 127 -7.21 33.04 28.34
CA GLY A 127 -6.71 31.69 28.63
C GLY A 127 -7.68 30.55 28.32
N GLY A 128 -8.88 30.85 27.81
CA GLY A 128 -9.92 29.86 27.51
C GLY A 128 -9.53 28.96 26.34
N TYR A 129 -9.92 27.69 26.43
CA TYR A 129 -9.70 26.72 25.34
C TYR A 129 -10.90 26.72 24.39
N GLY A 130 -10.62 26.71 23.09
CA GLY A 130 -11.62 26.53 22.06
C GLY A 130 -11.86 25.05 21.74
N PRO A 131 -12.62 24.75 20.68
CA PRO A 131 -12.92 23.38 20.28
C PRO A 131 -11.65 22.63 19.89
N GLU A 132 -11.62 21.35 20.25
CA GLU A 132 -10.53 20.41 19.95
C GLU A 132 -11.00 19.42 18.89
N TYR A 133 -10.12 19.03 17.99
CA TYR A 133 -10.45 17.99 17.01
C TYR A 133 -9.21 17.17 16.63
N THR A 134 -9.46 15.97 16.10
CA THR A 134 -8.41 15.08 15.63
C THR A 134 -8.59 14.81 14.15
N ARG A 135 -7.49 14.79 13.39
CA ARG A 135 -7.50 14.46 11.97
C ARG A 135 -6.29 13.61 11.62
N VAL A 136 -6.40 12.80 10.56
CA VAL A 136 -5.24 12.16 9.94
C VAL A 136 -4.73 13.09 8.85
N GLU A 137 -3.49 13.54 8.98
CA GLU A 137 -2.82 14.42 8.03
C GLU A 137 -1.74 13.65 7.28
N THR A 138 -1.55 13.96 6.00
CA THR A 138 -0.47 13.39 5.18
C THR A 138 0.61 14.44 4.98
N PHE A 139 1.85 14.11 5.37
CA PHE A 139 3.02 14.96 5.23
C PHE A 139 3.93 14.37 4.15
N ILE A 140 4.35 15.20 3.20
CA ILE A 140 5.19 14.79 2.05
C ILE A 140 6.59 15.39 2.26
N GLY A 141 7.63 14.57 2.25
CA GLY A 141 9.02 15.04 2.29
C GLY A 141 9.49 15.48 0.90
N PRO A 142 10.29 16.56 0.75
CA PRO A 142 10.83 17.51 1.73
C PRO A 142 10.08 18.86 1.78
N THR A 143 8.84 18.92 1.29
CA THR A 143 8.07 20.18 1.21
C THR A 143 7.38 20.57 2.51
N ALA A 144 7.25 19.63 3.46
CA ALA A 144 6.83 19.93 4.81
C ALA A 144 8.02 20.43 5.65
N ILE A 145 7.80 21.54 6.39
CA ILE A 145 8.75 22.10 7.37
C ILE A 145 9.24 21.04 8.37
N ASP A 146 8.42 20.01 8.59
CA ASP A 146 8.76 18.78 9.28
C ASP A 146 8.86 17.61 8.29
N THR A 147 10.05 17.03 8.16
CA THR A 147 10.19 15.76 7.44
C THR A 147 9.59 14.63 8.28
N CYS A 148 9.22 13.51 7.67
CA CYS A 148 8.73 12.35 8.41
C CYS A 148 9.72 11.85 9.48
N ALA A 149 11.01 12.18 9.36
CA ALA A 149 12.04 11.87 10.34
C ALA A 149 12.00 12.78 11.59
N SER A 150 11.40 13.98 11.53
CA SER A 150 11.32 14.90 12.68
C SER A 150 10.06 14.71 13.52
N LEU A 151 9.07 13.96 13.02
CA LEU A 151 7.79 13.75 13.70
C LEU A 151 7.88 12.55 14.65
N PHE A 152 7.33 12.72 15.86
CA PHE A 152 7.28 11.69 16.89
C PHE A 152 6.05 11.88 17.79
N PRO A 153 5.56 10.83 18.47
CA PRO A 153 4.39 10.93 19.34
C PRO A 153 4.63 11.93 20.49
N GLY A 154 3.65 12.79 20.74
CA GLY A 154 3.72 13.87 21.74
C GLY A 154 4.41 15.14 21.25
N ARG A 155 4.99 15.17 20.04
CA ARG A 155 5.51 16.41 19.45
C ARG A 155 4.37 17.42 19.36
N VAL A 156 4.60 18.63 19.86
CA VAL A 156 3.65 19.76 19.74
C VAL A 156 4.26 20.80 18.83
N VAL A 157 3.51 21.24 17.82
CA VAL A 157 3.89 22.33 16.93
C VAL A 157 2.88 23.46 17.03
N THR A 158 3.37 24.69 16.99
CA THR A 158 2.53 25.87 16.88
C THR A 158 2.14 26.04 15.42
N VAL A 159 0.85 25.92 15.13
CA VAL A 159 0.30 26.10 13.78
C VAL A 159 0.03 27.58 13.52
N LEU A 160 -0.49 28.29 14.51
CA LEU A 160 -0.76 29.72 14.47
C LEU A 160 -0.53 30.32 15.85
N ASN A 161 0.11 31.49 15.91
CA ASN A 161 0.23 32.26 17.14
C ASN A 161 0.01 33.74 16.83
N THR A 162 -1.15 34.26 17.23
CA THR A 162 -1.52 35.67 17.13
C THR A 162 -1.66 36.28 18.51
N LEU A 163 -1.93 37.58 18.58
CA LEU A 163 -2.23 38.26 19.84
C LEU A 163 -3.37 37.56 20.61
N ASP A 164 -4.40 37.10 19.90
CA ASP A 164 -5.61 36.57 20.51
C ASP A 164 -5.66 35.05 20.57
N THR A 165 -4.89 34.34 19.73
CA THR A 165 -5.05 32.89 19.54
C THR A 165 -3.72 32.17 19.43
N LEU A 166 -3.56 31.14 20.26
CA LEU A 166 -2.57 30.10 20.10
C LEU A 166 -3.26 28.84 19.56
N TYR A 167 -2.84 28.38 18.39
CA TYR A 167 -3.30 27.14 17.77
C TYR A 167 -2.15 26.15 17.65
N THR A 168 -2.35 24.97 18.21
CA THR A 168 -1.31 23.93 18.30
C THR A 168 -1.80 22.62 17.70
N ALA A 169 -0.85 21.86 17.19
CA ALA A 169 -1.03 20.51 16.70
C ALA A 169 -0.13 19.56 17.51
N THR A 170 -0.72 18.53 18.09
CA THR A 170 -0.02 17.46 18.81
C THR A 170 -0.05 16.20 17.97
N PHE A 171 1.12 15.66 17.65
CA PHE A 171 1.26 14.41 16.92
C PHE A 171 0.98 13.23 17.87
N VAL A 172 -0.04 12.44 17.59
CA VAL A 172 -0.50 11.37 18.49
C VAL A 172 0.08 10.02 18.10
N GLN A 173 -0.06 9.65 16.83
CA GLN A 173 0.31 8.33 16.32
C GLN A 173 0.60 8.39 14.83
N GLU A 174 1.66 7.71 14.38
CA GLU A 174 1.90 7.48 12.96
C GLU A 174 0.90 6.44 12.43
N MET A 175 0.31 6.75 11.27
CA MET A 175 -0.66 5.91 10.58
C MET A 175 -0.02 5.31 9.32
N ASP A 176 -0.52 4.14 8.91
CA ASP A 176 -0.15 3.48 7.65
C ASP A 176 -0.85 4.08 6.41
#